data_AF-A0A7Z9IDF7-F1
#
_entry.id   AF-A0A7Z9IDF7-F1
#
_cell.length_a   1.000
_cell.length_b   1.000
_cell.length_c   1.000
_cell.angle_alpha   90.00
_cell.angle_beta   90.00
_cell.angle_gamma   90.00
#
_symmetry.space_group_name_H-M   'P 1'
#
loop_
_entity.id
_entity.type
_entity.pdbx_description
1 polymer ?
#
loop_
_entity_poly.entity_id
_entity_poly.type
_entity_poly.pdbx_seq_one_letter_code
_entity_poly.pdbx_strand_id
1 'polypeptide(L)'
;DIDGDGSFQMNIQELATCKCENLPVKVLLLNNQHLGMVVQWEDRFMDGRRAHTYLGPIEDVEAQGQGDSPHVRERYPDYVQIAHGYGCGGAVLNRKEDLVAALEEMIAYDGPFVLDVHVPYQAHVLPMIPSGGSVDDIITE
;
A
#
# COMPACT_ATOMS: atom_id res chain seq x y z
N ASP A 1 1.90 12.87 -1.64
CA ASP A 1 2.67 11.66 -1.38
C ASP A 1 1.92 10.47 -1.98
N ILE A 2 2.63 9.58 -2.67
CA ILE A 2 2.09 8.32 -3.17
C ILE A 2 2.97 7.25 -2.54
N ASP A 3 2.41 6.53 -1.57
CA ASP A 3 3.21 5.68 -0.68
C ASP A 3 2.65 4.26 -0.61
N GLY A 4 3.48 3.31 -0.18
CA GLY A 4 3.06 1.94 0.16
C GLY A 4 2.91 1.79 1.67
N ASP A 5 2.08 0.85 2.13
CA ASP A 5 1.79 0.64 3.55
C ASP A 5 3.03 0.35 4.41
N GLY A 6 3.97 -0.47 3.90
CA GLY A 6 5.23 -0.72 4.58
C GLY A 6 6.12 0.52 4.73
N SER A 7 6.17 1.37 3.71
CA SER A 7 6.98 2.59 3.70
C SER A 7 6.36 3.68 4.57
N PHE A 8 5.05 3.90 4.43
CA PHE A 8 4.29 4.87 5.20
C PHE A 8 4.38 4.61 6.70
N GLN A 9 4.26 3.33 7.11
CA GLN A 9 4.32 2.93 8.51
C GLN A 9 5.67 3.27 9.18
N MET A 10 6.77 3.35 8.42
CA MET A 10 8.09 3.65 8.99
C MET A 10 8.18 5.06 9.58
N ASN A 11 7.44 6.03 9.02
CA ASN A 11 7.50 7.43 9.43
C ASN A 11 6.13 8.08 9.63
N ILE A 12 5.12 7.28 9.98
CA ILE A 12 3.75 7.76 10.17
C ILE A 12 3.61 8.86 11.22
N GLN A 13 4.57 8.98 12.15
CA GLN A 13 4.60 10.06 13.13
C GLN A 13 4.69 11.46 12.50
N GLU A 14 5.18 11.58 11.26
CA GLU A 14 5.29 12.86 10.55
C GLU A 14 3.93 13.44 10.10
N LEU A 15 2.83 12.70 10.27
CA LEU A 15 1.48 13.27 10.23
C LEU A 15 1.31 14.37 11.30
N ALA A 16 1.98 14.23 12.46
CA ALA A 16 2.01 15.29 13.47
C ALA A 16 2.65 16.57 12.93
N THR A 17 3.75 16.45 12.21
CA THR A 17 4.43 17.58 11.56
C THR A 17 3.50 18.26 10.55
N CYS A 18 2.83 17.48 9.70
CA CYS A 18 1.86 18.01 8.74
C CYS A 18 0.73 18.79 9.44
N LYS A 19 0.22 18.26 10.55
CA LYS A 19 -0.83 18.93 11.33
C LYS A 19 -0.35 20.21 12.00
N CYS A 20 0.77 20.15 12.73
CA CYS A 20 1.30 21.27 13.50
C CYS A 20 1.69 22.46 12.59
N GLU A 21 2.24 22.17 11.41
CA GLU A 21 2.69 23.18 10.46
C GLU A 21 1.61 23.58 9.44
N ASN A 22 0.37 23.08 9.59
CA ASN A 22 -0.76 23.35 8.69
C ASN A 22 -0.44 23.05 7.22
N LEU A 23 0.26 21.95 6.96
CA LEU A 23 0.65 21.55 5.61
C LEU A 23 -0.47 20.69 4.98
N PRO A 24 -1.04 21.10 3.83
CA PRO A 24 -2.14 20.37 3.19
C PRO A 24 -1.64 19.17 2.37
N VAL A 25 -0.79 18.33 2.97
CA VAL A 25 -0.20 17.15 2.31
C VAL A 25 -1.27 16.09 2.10
N LYS A 26 -1.35 15.57 0.87
CA LYS A 26 -2.27 14.50 0.47
C LYS A 26 -1.48 13.20 0.33
N VAL A 27 -1.84 12.18 1.11
CA VAL A 27 -1.22 10.86 1.06
C VAL A 27 -2.18 9.92 0.34
N LEU A 28 -1.79 9.47 -0.84
CA LEU A 28 -2.44 8.37 -1.55
C LEU A 28 -1.71 7.08 -1.19
N LEU A 29 -2.27 6.33 -0.25
CA LEU A 29 -1.64 5.13 0.28
C LEU A 29 -2.09 3.91 -0.53
N LEU A 30 -1.20 3.33 -1.32
CA LEU A 30 -1.44 2.12 -2.09
C LEU A 30 -1.20 0.91 -1.18
N ASN A 31 -2.21 0.57 -0.39
CA ASN A 31 -2.11 -0.43 0.66
C ASN A 31 -2.34 -1.82 0.06
N ASN A 32 -1.29 -2.64 0.01
CA ASN A 32 -1.36 -4.02 -0.45
C ASN A 32 -1.05 -5.04 0.66
N GLN A 33 -0.77 -4.58 1.89
CA GLN A 33 -0.50 -5.40 3.08
C GLN A 33 0.80 -6.22 2.97
N HIS A 34 1.67 -5.85 2.04
CA HIS A 34 2.87 -6.58 1.73
C HIS A 34 4.05 -5.64 1.44
N LEU A 35 5.26 -6.17 1.62
CA LEU A 35 6.46 -5.63 1.00
C LEU A 35 6.44 -6.00 -0.50
N GLY A 36 5.54 -5.36 -1.26
CA GLY A 36 5.14 -5.81 -2.60
C GLY A 36 6.30 -6.02 -3.59
N MET A 37 7.34 -5.19 -3.53
CA MET A 37 8.51 -5.39 -4.37
C MET A 37 9.30 -6.65 -4.01
N VAL A 38 9.38 -7.00 -2.72
CA VAL A 38 10.01 -8.26 -2.28
C VAL A 38 9.13 -9.45 -2.67
N VAL A 39 7.80 -9.32 -2.52
CA VAL A 39 6.84 -10.36 -2.96
C VAL A 39 7.00 -10.67 -4.45
N GLN A 40 7.14 -9.67 -5.31
CA GLN A 40 7.37 -9.89 -6.75
C GLN A 40 8.64 -10.73 -7.02
N TRP A 41 9.70 -10.53 -6.24
CA TRP A 41 10.92 -11.34 -6.35
C TRP A 41 10.74 -12.75 -5.80
N GLU A 42 10.00 -12.90 -4.70
CA GLU A 42 9.65 -14.21 -4.16
C GLU A 42 8.84 -15.02 -5.19
N ASP A 43 7.87 -14.39 -5.86
CA ASP A 43 7.05 -15.00 -6.90
C ASP A 43 7.88 -15.45 -8.11
N ARG A 44 8.78 -14.59 -8.60
CA ARG A 44 9.52 -14.85 -9.85
C ARG A 44 10.74 -15.75 -9.68
N PHE A 45 11.38 -15.74 -8.50
CA PHE A 45 12.68 -16.39 -8.31
C PHE A 45 12.73 -17.37 -7.14
N MET A 46 11.70 -17.44 -6.30
CA MET A 46 11.66 -18.28 -5.08
C MET A 46 10.38 -19.11 -4.97
N ASP A 47 9.77 -19.46 -6.10
CA ASP A 47 8.54 -20.28 -6.20
C ASP A 47 7.36 -19.72 -5.39
N GLY A 48 7.27 -18.39 -5.21
CA GLY A 48 6.23 -17.76 -4.40
C GLY A 48 6.35 -18.02 -2.89
N ARG A 49 7.52 -18.48 -2.41
CA ARG A 49 7.74 -18.73 -0.99
C ARG A 49 7.87 -17.42 -0.23
N ARG A 50 6.83 -17.07 0.54
CA ARG A 50 6.82 -15.90 1.43
C ARG A 50 7.85 -16.02 2.54
N ALA A 51 8.62 -14.96 2.77
CA ALA A 51 9.64 -14.86 3.81
C ALA A 51 9.59 -13.49 4.49
N HIS A 52 8.62 -13.32 5.41
CA HIS A 52 8.41 -12.09 6.19
C HIS A 52 8.05 -10.85 5.34
N THR A 53 7.29 -11.08 4.27
CA THR A 53 6.82 -10.03 3.36
C THR A 53 5.39 -9.58 3.60
N TYR A 54 4.62 -10.28 4.43
CA TYR A 54 3.31 -9.85 4.89
C TYR A 54 3.42 -8.89 6.07
N LEU A 55 2.62 -7.81 6.06
CA LEU A 55 2.69 -6.73 7.05
C LEU A 55 1.56 -6.80 8.11
N GLY A 56 0.60 -7.72 7.93
CA GLY A 56 -0.45 -7.98 8.90
C GLY A 56 -0.10 -9.06 9.94
N PRO A 57 -1.09 -9.54 10.71
CA PRO A 57 -0.90 -10.56 11.74
C PRO A 57 -0.38 -11.90 11.18
N ILE A 58 0.62 -12.50 11.83
CA ILE A 58 1.30 -13.71 11.32
C ILE A 58 0.38 -14.94 11.26
N GLU A 59 -0.73 -14.91 11.99
CA GLU A 59 -1.76 -15.96 12.01
C GLU A 59 -2.63 -15.97 10.75
N ASP A 60 -2.60 -14.91 9.94
CA ASP A 60 -3.33 -14.84 8.68
C ASP A 60 -2.72 -15.78 7.63
N VAL A 61 -3.57 -16.39 6.79
CA VAL A 61 -3.17 -17.26 5.69
C VAL A 61 -2.32 -16.53 4.63
N GLU A 62 -2.49 -15.21 4.53
CA GLU A 62 -1.72 -14.36 3.63
C GLU A 62 -0.22 -14.34 3.99
N ALA A 63 0.12 -14.51 5.28
CA ALA A 63 1.52 -14.60 5.72
C ALA A 63 2.27 -15.78 5.07
N GLN A 64 1.53 -16.81 4.64
CA GLN A 64 2.06 -18.00 3.98
C GLN A 64 1.88 -17.96 2.45
N GLY A 65 1.30 -16.90 1.91
CA GLY A 65 0.96 -16.78 0.49
C GLY A 65 -0.18 -17.72 0.07
N GLN A 66 -1.03 -18.14 1.01
CA GLN A 66 -2.14 -19.08 0.80
C GLN A 66 -3.51 -18.38 0.81
N GLY A 67 -3.54 -17.06 0.58
CA GLY A 67 -4.77 -16.29 0.45
C GLY A 67 -5.70 -16.84 -0.63
N ASP A 68 -6.99 -16.86 -0.33
CA ASP A 68 -8.06 -17.28 -1.25
C ASP A 68 -8.77 -16.10 -1.94
N SER A 69 -8.28 -14.88 -1.71
CA SER A 69 -8.90 -13.64 -2.14
C SER A 69 -7.85 -12.67 -2.73
N PRO A 70 -8.21 -11.79 -3.68
CA PRO A 70 -7.32 -10.73 -4.15
C PRO A 70 -6.96 -9.72 -3.05
N HIS A 71 -7.79 -9.63 -2.00
CA HIS A 71 -7.60 -8.73 -0.88
C HIS A 71 -7.57 -9.51 0.43
N VAL A 72 -6.73 -9.06 1.35
CA VAL A 72 -6.69 -9.58 2.72
C VAL A 72 -8.05 -9.39 3.40
N ARG A 73 -8.40 -10.28 4.34
CA ARG A 73 -9.71 -10.24 5.02
C ARG A 73 -9.82 -9.08 6.00
N GLU A 74 -8.74 -8.84 6.73
CA GLU A 74 -8.62 -7.77 7.70
C GLU A 74 -7.34 -7.01 7.41
N ARG A 75 -7.44 -5.68 7.33
CA ARG A 75 -6.27 -4.83 7.11
C ARG A 75 -5.69 -4.37 8.43
N TYR A 76 -4.38 -4.35 8.48
CA TYR A 76 -3.63 -3.94 9.63
C TYR A 76 -2.41 -3.11 9.21
N PRO A 77 -2.10 -2.02 9.94
CA PRO A 77 -2.95 -1.31 10.90
C PRO A 77 -4.09 -0.51 10.21
N ASP A 78 -5.01 0.06 11.00
CA ASP A 78 -6.00 1.02 10.51
C ASP A 78 -5.38 2.42 10.36
N TYR A 79 -4.89 2.71 9.15
CA TYR A 79 -4.23 3.98 8.85
C TYR A 79 -5.17 5.19 8.93
N VAL A 80 -6.46 5.02 8.64
CA VAL A 80 -7.44 6.10 8.71
C VAL A 80 -7.70 6.47 10.16
N GLN A 81 -7.84 5.48 11.06
CA GLN A 81 -7.97 5.73 12.48
C GLN A 81 -6.72 6.42 13.05
N ILE A 82 -5.51 6.00 12.63
CA ILE A 82 -4.26 6.65 13.04
C ILE A 82 -4.21 8.11 12.54
N ALA A 83 -4.57 8.35 11.28
CA ALA A 83 -4.61 9.70 10.70
C ALA A 83 -5.57 10.63 11.47
N HIS A 84 -6.76 10.13 11.82
CA HIS A 84 -7.69 10.83 12.69
C HIS A 84 -7.10 11.10 14.08
N GLY A 85 -6.31 10.18 14.62
CA GLY A 85 -5.57 10.36 15.89
C GLY A 85 -4.59 11.55 15.86
N TYR A 86 -3.99 11.84 14.70
CA TYR A 86 -3.17 13.05 14.48
C TYR A 86 -4.00 14.30 14.12
N GLY A 87 -5.31 14.19 14.01
CA GLY A 87 -6.19 15.29 13.58
C GLY A 87 -6.09 15.61 12.09
N CYS A 88 -5.65 14.66 11.27
CA CYS A 88 -5.69 14.71 9.81
C CYS A 88 -7.04 14.14 9.30
N GLY A 89 -7.42 14.45 8.06
CA GLY A 89 -8.53 13.75 7.40
C GLY A 89 -8.12 12.35 6.94
N GLY A 90 -9.08 11.46 6.77
CA GLY A 90 -8.81 10.15 6.17
C GLY A 90 -10.05 9.43 5.67
N ALA A 91 -9.87 8.62 4.64
CA ALA A 91 -10.91 7.78 4.05
C ALA A 91 -10.32 6.48 3.49
N VAL A 92 -11.16 5.45 3.41
CA VAL A 92 -10.82 4.16 2.78
C VAL A 92 -11.46 4.09 1.40
N LEU A 93 -10.70 3.64 0.41
CA LEU A 93 -11.19 3.32 -0.93
C LEU A 93 -10.99 1.83 -1.23
N ASN A 94 -12.08 1.09 -1.36
CA ASN A 94 -12.05 -0.36 -1.62
C ASN A 94 -12.86 -0.81 -2.85
N ARG A 95 -13.55 0.11 -3.55
CA ARG A 95 -14.25 -0.18 -4.81
C ARG A 95 -13.77 0.75 -5.89
N LYS A 96 -13.49 0.20 -7.07
CA LYS A 96 -12.99 0.97 -8.22
C LYS A 96 -13.94 2.08 -8.67
N GLU A 97 -15.25 1.87 -8.55
CA GLU A 97 -16.28 2.84 -8.94
C GLU A 97 -16.24 4.13 -8.10
N ASP A 98 -15.75 4.06 -6.87
CA ASP A 98 -15.67 5.21 -5.95
C ASP A 98 -14.37 6.02 -6.12
N LEU A 99 -13.43 5.57 -6.97
CA LEU A 99 -12.08 6.14 -7.07
C LEU A 99 -12.09 7.63 -7.36
N VAL A 100 -12.89 8.09 -8.33
CA VAL A 100 -12.93 9.50 -8.71
C VAL A 100 -13.47 10.35 -7.56
N ALA A 101 -14.56 9.91 -6.92
CA ALA A 101 -15.17 10.63 -5.80
C ALA A 101 -14.24 10.72 -4.58
N ALA A 102 -13.53 9.64 -4.26
CA ALA A 102 -12.57 9.62 -3.15
C ALA A 102 -11.36 10.53 -3.39
N LEU A 103 -10.88 10.61 -4.64
CA LEU A 103 -9.82 11.54 -5.02
C LEU A 103 -10.29 13.00 -4.92
N GLU A 104 -11.51 13.29 -5.37
CA GLU A 104 -12.12 14.62 -5.25
C GLU A 104 -12.26 15.05 -3.78
N GLU A 105 -12.72 14.15 -2.90
CA GLU A 105 -12.79 14.38 -1.45
C GLU A 105 -11.42 14.71 -0.86
N MET A 106 -10.41 13.87 -1.13
CA MET A 106 -9.03 14.06 -0.64
C MET A 106 -8.46 15.42 -1.07
N ILE A 107 -8.65 15.78 -2.34
CA ILE A 107 -8.15 17.04 -2.92
C ILE A 107 -8.88 18.25 -2.31
N ALA A 108 -10.20 18.15 -2.12
CA ALA A 108 -11.02 19.24 -1.60
C ALA A 108 -10.85 19.48 -0.09
N TYR A 109 -10.38 18.49 0.66
CA TYR A 109 -10.20 18.62 2.11
C TYR A 109 -9.20 19.73 2.48
N ASP A 110 -9.55 20.58 3.44
CA ASP A 110 -8.67 21.63 3.94
C ASP A 110 -7.75 21.09 5.06
N GLY A 111 -6.50 20.77 4.69
CA GLY A 111 -5.50 20.19 5.58
C GLY A 111 -4.92 18.85 5.10
N PRO A 112 -4.11 18.18 5.94
CA PRO A 112 -3.52 16.89 5.60
C PRO A 112 -4.59 15.80 5.54
N PHE A 113 -4.47 14.90 4.55
CA PHE A 113 -5.45 13.84 4.31
C PHE A 113 -4.77 12.54 3.87
N VAL A 114 -5.21 11.41 4.43
CA VAL A 114 -4.75 10.05 4.05
C VAL A 114 -5.88 9.29 3.38
N LEU A 115 -5.74 9.00 2.09
CA LEU A 115 -6.63 8.10 1.36
C LEU A 115 -6.01 6.71 1.31
N ASP A 116 -6.55 5.77 2.09
CA ASP A 116 -6.12 4.36 2.13
C ASP A 116 -6.78 3.59 0.98
N VAL A 117 -6.03 3.33 -0.08
CA VAL A 117 -6.49 2.66 -1.30
C VAL A 117 -6.14 1.17 -1.25
N HIS A 118 -7.17 0.35 -1.16
CA HIS A 118 -7.02 -1.09 -1.11
C HIS A 118 -6.70 -1.64 -2.50
N VAL A 119 -5.48 -2.16 -2.67
CA VAL A 119 -5.06 -2.81 -3.93
C VAL A 119 -4.70 -4.29 -3.68
N PRO A 120 -4.81 -5.16 -4.70
CA PRO A 120 -4.37 -6.54 -4.58
C PRO A 120 -2.85 -6.64 -4.55
N TYR A 121 -2.30 -7.56 -3.75
CA TYR A 121 -0.84 -7.71 -3.61
C TYR A 121 -0.20 -8.54 -4.72
N GLN A 122 -0.99 -9.32 -5.45
CA GLN A 122 -0.52 -10.19 -6.53
C GLN A 122 -0.13 -9.42 -7.81
N ALA A 123 -0.32 -8.10 -7.83
CA ALA A 123 0.08 -7.26 -8.96
C ALA A 123 1.60 -7.14 -9.04
N HIS A 124 2.16 -7.32 -10.23
CA HIS A 124 3.60 -7.13 -10.50
C HIS A 124 3.85 -5.89 -11.34
N VAL A 125 4.97 -5.24 -11.08
CA VAL A 125 5.48 -4.14 -11.91
C VAL A 125 6.06 -4.73 -13.20
N LEU A 126 5.59 -4.21 -14.32
CA LEU A 126 6.02 -4.59 -15.67
C LEU A 126 6.27 -3.33 -16.53
N PRO A 127 7.16 -3.40 -17.53
CA PRO A 127 8.06 -4.52 -17.82
C PRO A 127 9.21 -4.63 -16.81
N MET A 128 9.89 -5.77 -16.77
CA MET A 128 11.05 -6.02 -15.89
C MET A 128 12.20 -6.64 -16.66
N ILE A 129 13.40 -6.06 -16.56
CA ILE A 129 14.65 -6.72 -16.95
C ILE A 129 15.27 -7.32 -15.69
N PRO A 130 15.48 -8.64 -15.61
CA PRO A 130 16.12 -9.27 -14.46
C PRO A 130 17.51 -8.68 -14.17
N SER A 131 17.92 -8.71 -12.90
CA SER A 131 19.25 -8.21 -12.52
C SER A 131 20.37 -8.94 -13.27
N GLY A 132 21.26 -8.18 -13.88
CA GLY A 132 22.34 -8.72 -14.72
C GLY A 132 21.93 -9.11 -16.14
N GLY A 133 20.66 -8.95 -16.52
CA GLY A 133 20.14 -9.17 -17.87
C GLY A 133 20.30 -7.97 -18.80
N SER A 134 19.78 -8.13 -20.01
CA SER A 134 19.75 -7.12 -21.08
C SER A 134 18.31 -6.84 -21.54
N VAL A 135 18.15 -5.94 -22.52
CA VAL A 135 16.84 -5.65 -23.11
C VAL A 135 16.21 -6.90 -23.77
N ASP A 136 17.03 -7.84 -24.24
CA ASP A 136 16.54 -9.10 -24.83
C ASP A 136 15.88 -10.03 -23.80
N ASP A 137 16.16 -9.83 -22.50
CA ASP A 137 15.63 -10.62 -21.39
C ASP A 137 14.38 -9.96 -20.75
N ILE A 138 13.76 -9.00 -21.45
CA ILE A 138 12.61 -8.25 -20.93
C ILE A 138 11.41 -9.17 -20.67
N ILE A 139 10.88 -9.06 -19.46
CA ILE A 139 9.63 -9.68 -19.04
C ILE A 139 8.51 -8.66 -19.26
N THR A 140 7.54 -9.01 -20.09
CA THR A 140 6.38 -8.15 -20.40
C THR A 140 5.06 -8.67 -19.84
N GLU A 141 5.05 -9.90 -19.30
CA GLU A 141 3.89 -10.59 -18.70
C GLU A 141 4.32 -11.33 -17.41
#